data_AF-A0A3D5FTQ3-F1
#
_entry.id   AF-A0A3D5FTQ3-F1
#
_cell.length_a   1.000
_cell.length_b   1.000
_cell.length_c   1.000
_cell.angle_alpha   90.00
_cell.angle_beta   90.00
_cell.angle_gamma   90.00
#
_symmetry.space_group_name_H-M   'P 1'
#
loop_
_entity.id
_entity.type
_entity.pdbx_description
1 polymer ?
#
loop_
_entity_poly.entity_id
_entity_poly.type
_entity_poly.pdbx_seq_one_letter_code
_entity_poly.pdbx_strand_id
1 'polypeptide(L)'
;MGWIKDIVSPQTRQWEEFYRNRFQHDRIVRSTHGVNCTGGCSWQIHVKDGIVTWETQQLDYPLLDDSLPPYEPRGCQRGISYSWYLYSPLRIKYPLVRGALLDAYREKKRETGDPMKAWQALQDDEKARRGYQTARGKGGFRRTDWDEVLEMMAVANIHTAKKYGPDRVIGFSPIPAMSMLSYGAGGRFLQLFGGVNLSFYDWYCDLPTAFPEIWGEQTDVCESADWFNSKMIADMGACLNMTRTPDCHFFAESRHNGTKAVVFAPDFSQVCKY
;
A
#
# COMPACT_ATOMS: atom_id res chain seq x y z
N MET A 1 -24.75 -43.97 -38.82
CA MET A 1 -24.98 -42.54 -39.10
C MET A 1 -25.20 -41.85 -37.78
N GLY A 2 -24.26 -41.01 -37.35
CA GLY A 2 -24.42 -40.20 -36.14
C GLY A 2 -25.44 -39.09 -36.40
N TRP A 3 -26.34 -38.85 -35.46
CA TRP A 3 -27.44 -37.88 -35.55
C TRP A 3 -26.99 -36.43 -35.33
N ILE A 4 -25.68 -36.22 -35.17
CA ILE A 4 -25.06 -34.91 -34.95
C ILE A 4 -24.14 -34.64 -36.13
N LYS A 5 -24.39 -33.52 -36.82
CA LYS A 5 -23.54 -32.99 -37.88
C LYS A 5 -22.74 -31.83 -37.30
N ASP A 6 -21.47 -32.05 -36.99
CA ASP A 6 -20.58 -30.96 -36.60
C ASP A 6 -20.29 -30.08 -37.83
N ILE A 7 -20.86 -28.89 -37.84
CA ILE A 7 -20.62 -27.89 -38.88
C ILE A 7 -19.44 -27.02 -38.42
N VAL A 8 -18.25 -27.33 -38.94
CA VAL A 8 -17.07 -26.47 -38.74
C VAL A 8 -17.08 -25.38 -39.80
N SER A 9 -17.57 -24.18 -39.44
CA SER A 9 -17.48 -22.99 -40.29
C SER A 9 -16.79 -21.86 -39.53
N PRO A 10 -15.45 -21.75 -39.59
CA PRO A 10 -14.71 -20.68 -38.92
C PRO A 10 -15.18 -19.28 -39.31
N GLN A 11 -15.74 -19.11 -40.52
CA GLN A 11 -16.23 -17.84 -41.04
C GLN A 11 -17.46 -17.30 -40.29
N THR A 12 -18.22 -18.15 -39.59
CA THR A 12 -19.36 -17.73 -38.75
C THR A 12 -18.94 -17.36 -37.32
N ARG A 13 -17.69 -17.60 -36.93
CA ARG A 13 -17.13 -17.32 -35.59
C ARG A 13 -16.47 -15.95 -35.47
N GLN A 14 -16.83 -14.99 -36.34
CA GLN A 14 -16.26 -13.64 -36.32
C GLN A 14 -16.55 -12.88 -35.02
N TRP A 15 -17.63 -13.20 -34.31
CA TRP A 15 -17.96 -12.60 -33.02
C TRP A 15 -16.88 -12.82 -31.94
N GLU A 16 -16.04 -13.84 -32.08
CA GLU A 16 -14.93 -14.10 -31.14
C GLU A 16 -13.89 -12.99 -31.15
N GLU A 17 -13.81 -12.23 -32.25
CA GLU A 17 -12.91 -11.09 -32.37
C GLU A 17 -13.19 -10.00 -31.33
N PHE A 18 -14.44 -9.89 -30.88
CA PHE A 18 -14.81 -9.00 -29.77
C PHE A 18 -13.99 -9.30 -28.50
N TYR A 19 -13.88 -10.58 -28.13
CA TYR A 19 -13.13 -10.99 -26.93
C TYR A 19 -11.62 -10.94 -27.15
N ARG A 20 -11.13 -11.27 -28.35
CA ARG A 20 -9.70 -11.14 -28.70
C ARG A 20 -9.24 -9.68 -28.59
N ASN A 21 -10.01 -8.76 -29.16
CA ASN A 21 -9.73 -7.32 -29.10
C ASN A 21 -9.77 -6.77 -27.68
N ARG A 22 -10.64 -7.31 -26.82
CA ARG A 22 -10.68 -6.94 -25.39
C ARG A 22 -9.39 -7.33 -24.68
N PHE A 23 -8.82 -8.50 -24.96
CA PHE A 23 -7.61 -9.01 -24.31
C PHE A 23 -6.31 -8.39 -24.86
N GLN A 24 -6.26 -8.08 -26.16
CA GLN A 24 -5.14 -7.36 -26.77
C GLN A 24 -4.92 -6.00 -26.09
N HIS A 25 -3.66 -5.64 -25.89
CA HIS A 25 -3.23 -4.45 -25.17
C HIS A 25 -1.95 -3.88 -25.80
N ASP A 26 -1.65 -2.62 -25.51
CA ASP A 26 -0.56 -1.87 -26.15
C ASP A 26 0.80 -2.30 -25.61
N ARG A 27 0.88 -2.48 -24.29
CA ARG A 27 2.11 -2.87 -23.58
C ARG A 27 1.82 -3.39 -22.18
N ILE A 28 2.83 -4.06 -21.62
CA ILE A 28 2.89 -4.49 -20.23
C ILE A 28 4.02 -3.71 -19.54
N VAL A 29 3.74 -3.20 -18.34
CA VAL A 29 4.74 -2.56 -17.47
C VAL A 29 4.88 -3.36 -16.19
N ARG A 30 6.11 -3.67 -15.76
CA ARG A 30 6.34 -4.30 -14.47
C ARG A 30 6.14 -3.28 -13.35
N SER A 31 5.33 -3.65 -12.35
CA SER A 31 5.17 -2.87 -11.11
C SER A 31 4.92 -3.80 -9.92
N THR A 32 4.72 -3.22 -8.74
CA THR A 32 4.31 -3.91 -7.51
C THR A 32 3.38 -3.01 -6.68
N HIS A 33 2.90 -3.51 -5.54
CA HIS A 33 2.01 -2.79 -4.64
C HIS A 33 2.73 -2.32 -3.39
N GLY A 34 2.86 -1.00 -3.22
CA GLY A 34 3.43 -0.39 -2.01
C GLY A 34 2.46 -0.37 -0.83
N VAL A 35 2.06 -1.55 -0.36
CA VAL A 35 1.14 -1.75 0.75
C VAL A 35 1.72 -2.76 1.75
N ASN A 36 1.45 -2.57 3.05
CA ASN A 36 1.98 -3.44 4.11
C ASN A 36 1.27 -4.80 4.13
N CYS A 37 1.59 -5.66 3.17
CA CYS A 37 0.99 -6.98 3.02
C CYS A 37 2.01 -8.12 3.06
N THR A 38 3.30 -7.82 3.15
CA THR A 38 4.45 -8.76 3.07
C THR A 38 4.61 -9.51 1.74
N GLY A 39 3.65 -9.38 0.82
CA GLY A 39 3.62 -10.16 -0.41
C GLY A 39 4.73 -9.82 -1.41
N GLY A 40 5.12 -8.54 -1.56
CA GLY A 40 6.19 -8.15 -2.50
C GLY A 40 5.98 -8.63 -3.94
N CYS A 41 4.72 -8.83 -4.36
CA CYS A 41 4.38 -9.50 -5.62
C CYS A 41 4.67 -8.57 -6.81
N SER A 42 5.36 -9.07 -7.83
CA SER A 42 5.54 -8.42 -9.12
C SER A 42 4.32 -8.65 -10.02
N TRP A 43 3.87 -7.59 -10.70
CA TRP A 43 2.68 -7.56 -11.53
C TRP A 43 2.96 -7.04 -12.95
N GLN A 44 2.21 -7.58 -13.91
CA GLN A 44 2.07 -7.14 -15.28
C GLN A 44 0.95 -6.10 -15.34
N ILE A 45 1.28 -4.82 -15.46
CA ILE A 45 0.29 -3.76 -15.61
C ILE A 45 -0.02 -3.59 -17.09
N HIS A 46 -1.25 -3.95 -17.50
CA HIS A 46 -1.66 -3.89 -18.90
C HIS A 46 -2.20 -2.50 -19.24
N VAL A 47 -1.55 -1.87 -20.22
CA VAL A 47 -1.97 -0.59 -20.80
C VAL A 47 -2.65 -0.87 -22.14
N LYS A 48 -3.86 -0.36 -22.33
CA LYS A 48 -4.61 -0.45 -23.58
C LYS A 48 -5.26 0.90 -23.88
N ASP A 49 -5.16 1.35 -25.11
CA ASP A 49 -5.64 2.67 -25.56
C ASP A 49 -5.08 3.81 -24.68
N GLY A 50 -3.82 3.68 -24.27
CA GLY A 50 -3.14 4.66 -23.43
C GLY A 50 -3.58 4.72 -21.96
N ILE A 51 -4.49 3.85 -21.51
CA ILE A 51 -4.93 3.77 -20.11
C ILE A 51 -4.56 2.43 -19.47
N VAL A 52 -4.35 2.42 -18.16
CA VAL A 52 -4.22 1.17 -17.41
C VAL A 52 -5.60 0.51 -17.33
N THR A 53 -5.68 -0.78 -17.65
CA THR A 53 -6.98 -1.47 -17.75
C THR A 53 -7.13 -2.60 -16.73
N TRP A 54 -6.12 -3.47 -16.62
CA TRP A 54 -6.07 -4.53 -15.62
C TRP A 54 -4.61 -4.87 -15.32
N GLU A 55 -4.42 -5.78 -14.37
CA GLU A 55 -3.14 -6.34 -14.02
C GLU A 55 -3.24 -7.86 -13.94
N THR A 56 -2.13 -8.55 -14.20
CA THR A 56 -1.96 -9.99 -13.94
C THR A 56 -0.62 -10.22 -13.26
N GLN A 57 -0.41 -11.35 -12.60
CA GLN A 57 0.87 -11.60 -11.93
C GLN A 57 2.01 -11.77 -12.94
N GLN A 58 3.22 -11.35 -12.56
CA GLN A 58 4.43 -11.77 -13.27
C GLN A 58 4.76 -13.21 -12.92
N LEU A 59 5.37 -13.91 -13.88
CA LEU A 59 5.67 -15.34 -13.80
C LEU A 59 7.15 -15.62 -14.10
N ASP A 60 8.02 -14.68 -13.74
CA ASP A 60 9.45 -14.74 -14.05
C ASP A 60 10.32 -14.42 -12.84
N TYR A 61 9.92 -14.93 -11.67
CA TYR A 61 10.79 -14.88 -10.51
C TYR A 61 11.95 -15.86 -10.74
N PRO A 62 13.17 -15.53 -10.29
CA PRO A 62 14.25 -16.50 -10.35
C PRO A 62 13.88 -17.77 -9.59
N LEU A 63 14.12 -18.93 -10.22
CA LEU A 63 14.01 -20.22 -9.54
C LEU A 63 15.10 -20.31 -8.46
N LEU A 64 14.72 -20.77 -7.27
CA LEU A 64 15.67 -20.97 -6.17
C LEU A 64 16.43 -22.30 -6.34
N ASP A 65 15.70 -23.40 -6.49
CA ASP A 65 16.20 -24.76 -6.63
C ASP A 65 15.13 -25.65 -7.30
N ASP A 66 15.54 -26.65 -8.08
CA ASP A 66 14.62 -27.53 -8.81
C ASP A 66 13.79 -28.45 -7.90
N SER A 67 14.19 -28.64 -6.65
CA SER A 67 13.46 -29.43 -5.65
C SER A 67 12.39 -28.64 -4.90
N LEU A 68 12.35 -27.32 -5.06
CA LEU A 68 11.39 -26.42 -4.41
C LEU A 68 10.29 -26.00 -5.39
N PRO A 69 9.03 -25.85 -4.92
CA PRO A 69 8.02 -25.16 -5.69
C PRO A 69 8.48 -23.72 -6.02
N PRO A 70 8.23 -23.20 -7.23
CA PRO A 70 8.55 -21.83 -7.56
C PRO A 70 7.62 -20.85 -6.81
N TYR A 71 8.06 -19.60 -6.63
CA TYR A 71 7.23 -18.55 -6.04
C TYR A 71 6.02 -18.15 -6.91
N GLU A 72 6.06 -18.47 -8.19
CA GLU A 72 5.05 -18.04 -9.16
C GLU A 72 3.69 -18.72 -8.90
N PRO A 73 2.57 -17.99 -9.04
CA PRO A 73 2.42 -16.61 -9.51
C PRO A 73 2.47 -15.53 -8.41
N ARG A 74 2.53 -15.90 -7.12
CA ARG A 74 2.17 -15.00 -6.00
C ARG A 74 0.82 -14.29 -6.25
N GLY A 75 0.68 -13.07 -5.75
CA GLY A 75 -0.51 -12.24 -5.91
C GLY A 75 -1.64 -12.55 -4.91
N CYS A 76 -2.67 -11.72 -4.92
CA CYS A 76 -3.88 -11.93 -4.14
C CYS A 76 -5.06 -11.13 -4.72
N GLN A 77 -6.27 -11.37 -4.20
CA GLN A 77 -7.50 -10.68 -4.61
C GLN A 77 -7.50 -9.16 -4.36
N ARG A 78 -6.65 -8.69 -3.44
CA ARG A 78 -6.48 -7.25 -3.16
C ARG A 78 -5.59 -6.61 -4.22
N GLY A 79 -4.53 -7.30 -4.62
CA GLY A 79 -3.61 -6.85 -5.66
C GLY A 79 -4.27 -6.79 -7.04
N ILE A 80 -4.98 -7.85 -7.45
CA ILE A 80 -5.63 -7.94 -8.78
C ILE A 80 -6.68 -6.83 -9.01
N SER A 81 -7.18 -6.20 -7.95
CA SER A 81 -8.17 -5.11 -8.02
C SER A 81 -7.57 -3.71 -7.93
N TYR A 82 -6.25 -3.56 -7.84
CA TYR A 82 -5.61 -2.27 -7.60
C TYR A 82 -5.81 -1.26 -8.74
N SER A 83 -5.82 -1.73 -10.00
CA SER A 83 -6.09 -0.93 -11.20
C SER A 83 -7.38 -0.09 -11.10
N TRP A 84 -8.36 -0.53 -10.31
CA TRP A 84 -9.60 0.21 -10.05
C TRP A 84 -9.33 1.63 -9.52
N TYR A 85 -8.36 1.79 -8.62
CA TYR A 85 -8.08 3.07 -7.94
C TYR A 85 -7.64 4.19 -8.88
N LEU A 86 -7.10 3.88 -10.06
CA LEU A 86 -6.52 4.89 -10.94
C LEU A 86 -7.56 5.91 -11.40
N TYR A 87 -8.78 5.44 -11.68
CA TYR A 87 -9.88 6.24 -12.23
C TYR A 87 -11.16 6.19 -11.40
N SER A 88 -11.12 5.53 -10.23
CA SER A 88 -12.28 5.41 -9.35
C SER A 88 -12.76 6.76 -8.82
N PRO A 89 -14.02 6.84 -8.34
CA PRO A 89 -14.53 8.05 -7.68
C PRO A 89 -13.76 8.43 -6.40
N LEU A 90 -12.89 7.55 -5.88
CA LEU A 90 -12.08 7.80 -4.69
C LEU A 90 -10.72 8.43 -5.00
N ARG A 91 -10.34 8.55 -6.29
CA ARG A 91 -9.05 9.09 -6.68
C ARG A 91 -8.91 10.56 -6.27
N ILE A 92 -7.90 10.87 -5.45
CA ILE A 92 -7.50 12.26 -5.18
C ILE A 92 -6.79 12.81 -6.41
N LYS A 93 -7.40 13.83 -7.05
CA LYS A 93 -6.93 14.44 -8.31
C LYS A 93 -6.21 15.77 -8.14
N TYR A 94 -6.52 16.49 -7.06
CA TYR A 94 -6.05 17.85 -6.82
C TYR A 94 -5.66 18.02 -5.35
N PRO A 95 -4.79 18.98 -5.01
CA PRO A 95 -4.60 19.35 -3.63
C PRO A 95 -5.91 19.90 -3.04
N LEU A 96 -6.22 19.45 -1.82
CA LEU A 96 -7.45 19.76 -1.12
C LEU A 96 -7.10 20.36 0.25
N VAL A 97 -7.73 21.48 0.60
CA VAL A 97 -7.61 22.11 1.92
C VAL A 97 -9.00 22.23 2.54
N ARG A 98 -9.08 22.10 3.87
CA ARG A 98 -10.33 22.33 4.60
C ARG A 98 -10.75 23.78 4.38
N GLY A 99 -12.00 24.00 3.95
CA GLY A 99 -12.47 25.34 3.62
C GLY A 99 -12.30 26.34 4.77
N ALA A 100 -12.61 25.95 6.00
CA ALA A 100 -12.41 26.79 7.18
C ALA A 100 -10.95 27.25 7.38
N LEU A 101 -9.96 26.38 7.10
CA LEU A 101 -8.54 26.76 7.17
C LEU A 101 -8.17 27.70 6.02
N LEU A 102 -8.64 27.37 4.82
CA LEU A 102 -8.29 28.12 3.62
C LEU A 102 -8.83 29.55 3.65
N ASP A 103 -10.07 29.76 4.13
CA ASP A 103 -10.64 31.12 4.27
C ASP A 103 -9.86 31.94 5.29
N ALA A 104 -9.60 31.36 6.47
CA ALA A 104 -8.87 32.04 7.54
C ALA A 104 -7.43 32.39 7.13
N TYR A 105 -6.73 31.48 6.44
CA TYR A 105 -5.39 31.73 5.93
C TYR A 105 -5.37 32.85 4.89
N ARG A 106 -6.28 32.80 3.91
CA ARG A 106 -6.37 33.83 2.85
C ARG A 106 -6.73 35.20 3.41
N GLU A 107 -7.62 35.25 4.40
CA GLU A 107 -7.97 36.49 5.09
C GLU A 107 -6.75 37.12 5.76
N LYS A 108 -6.03 36.36 6.58
CA LYS A 108 -4.79 36.84 7.23
C LYS A 108 -3.70 37.20 6.22
N LYS A 109 -3.60 36.47 5.11
CA LYS A 109 -2.64 36.79 4.04
C LYS A 109 -2.97 38.10 3.34
N ARG A 110 -4.25 38.43 3.13
CA ARG A 110 -4.67 39.74 2.59
C ARG A 110 -4.38 40.89 3.55
N GLU A 111 -4.58 40.68 4.85
CA GLU A 111 -4.31 41.70 5.88
C GLU A 111 -2.82 42.00 6.03
N THR A 112 -1.99 40.96 6.01
CA THR A 112 -0.57 41.07 6.35
C THR A 112 0.34 41.24 5.13
N GLY A 113 -0.09 40.82 3.95
CA GLY A 113 0.71 40.80 2.72
C GLY A 113 1.87 39.80 2.73
N ASP A 114 2.05 39.01 3.79
CA ASP A 114 3.18 38.09 3.97
C ASP A 114 2.70 36.74 4.50
N PRO A 115 3.02 35.60 3.84
CA PRO A 115 2.59 34.26 4.24
C PRO A 115 2.97 33.88 5.69
N MET A 116 4.16 34.26 6.13
CA MET A 116 4.67 33.90 7.46
C MET A 116 3.95 34.68 8.55
N LYS A 117 3.77 35.99 8.37
CA LYS A 117 2.98 36.84 9.27
C LYS A 117 1.51 36.42 9.29
N ALA A 118 0.96 36.02 8.15
CA ALA A 118 -0.40 35.50 8.06
C ALA A 118 -0.60 34.24 8.89
N TRP A 119 0.34 33.28 8.79
CA TRP A 119 0.29 32.06 9.60
C TRP A 119 0.44 32.35 11.09
N GLN A 120 1.37 33.24 11.47
CA GLN A 120 1.53 33.70 12.86
C GLN A 120 0.22 34.29 13.41
N ALA A 121 -0.35 35.26 12.69
CA ALA A 121 -1.62 35.90 13.07
C ALA A 121 -2.78 34.89 13.17
N LEU A 122 -2.82 33.89 12.30
CA LEU A 122 -3.81 32.81 12.36
C LEU A 122 -3.62 31.90 13.58
N GLN A 123 -2.38 31.57 13.95
CA GLN A 123 -2.08 30.71 15.10
C GLN A 123 -2.26 31.42 16.44
N ASP A 124 -2.07 32.73 16.48
CA ASP A 124 -2.26 33.56 17.68
C ASP A 124 -3.74 33.93 17.90
N ASP A 125 -4.60 33.83 16.88
CA ASP A 125 -6.06 33.94 17.00
C ASP A 125 -6.69 32.60 17.43
N GLU A 126 -6.96 32.46 18.73
CA GLU A 126 -7.54 31.24 19.29
C GLU A 126 -8.90 30.87 18.67
N LYS A 127 -9.74 31.86 18.36
CA LYS A 127 -11.07 31.63 17.79
C LYS A 127 -10.96 31.12 16.36
N ALA A 128 -10.14 31.76 15.53
CA ALA A 128 -9.88 31.32 14.15
C ALA A 128 -9.25 29.93 14.13
N ARG A 129 -8.26 29.69 15.01
CA ARG A 129 -7.59 28.39 15.15
C ARG A 129 -8.56 27.28 15.55
N ARG A 130 -9.42 27.52 16.56
CA ARG A 130 -10.44 26.56 16.99
C ARG A 130 -11.46 26.28 15.89
N GLY A 131 -11.80 27.30 15.09
CA GLY A 131 -12.72 27.21 13.97
C GLY A 131 -12.31 26.13 12.96
N TYR A 132 -11.09 26.17 12.44
CA TYR A 132 -10.67 25.16 11.47
C TYR A 132 -10.36 23.79 12.11
N GLN A 133 -9.93 23.75 13.37
CA GLN A 133 -9.65 22.48 14.08
C GLN A 133 -10.93 21.67 14.32
N THR A 134 -12.03 22.31 14.72
CA THR A 134 -13.32 21.64 14.99
C THR A 134 -14.08 21.24 13.71
N ALA A 135 -13.62 21.70 12.54
CA ALA A 135 -14.11 21.28 11.23
C ALA A 135 -13.47 19.98 10.71
N ARG A 136 -12.45 19.43 11.39
CA ARG A 136 -11.82 18.15 11.01
C ARG A 136 -12.84 17.01 11.09
N GLY A 137 -12.86 16.16 10.06
CA GLY A 137 -13.80 15.03 9.94
C GLY A 137 -15.21 15.37 9.44
N LYS A 138 -15.51 16.65 9.13
CA LYS A 138 -16.87 17.13 8.78
C LYS A 138 -17.04 17.53 7.30
N GLY A 139 -16.21 17.01 6.39
CA GLY A 139 -16.24 17.42 4.98
C GLY A 139 -15.77 18.86 4.74
N GLY A 140 -16.27 19.51 3.68
CA GLY A 140 -15.92 20.91 3.36
C GLY A 140 -14.50 21.10 2.81
N PHE A 141 -13.96 20.11 2.10
CA PHE A 141 -12.72 20.28 1.35
C PHE A 141 -12.96 21.16 0.12
N ARG A 142 -12.02 22.05 -0.16
CA ARG A 142 -11.99 22.85 -1.39
C ARG A 142 -10.71 22.57 -2.15
N ARG A 143 -10.85 22.48 -3.47
CA ARG A 143 -9.73 22.39 -4.41
C ARG A 143 -8.90 23.67 -4.31
N THR A 144 -7.59 23.49 -4.38
CA THR A 144 -6.60 24.56 -4.50
C THR A 144 -5.52 24.12 -5.52
N ASP A 145 -4.42 24.85 -5.60
CA ASP A 145 -3.22 24.56 -6.39
C ASP A 145 -2.05 24.13 -5.48
N TRP A 146 -0.97 23.66 -6.10
CA TRP A 146 0.20 23.19 -5.36
C TRP A 146 0.95 24.32 -4.67
N ASP A 147 1.04 25.50 -5.27
CA ASP A 147 1.81 26.62 -4.73
C ASP A 147 1.20 27.10 -3.40
N GLU A 148 -0.14 27.23 -3.33
CA GLU A 148 -0.83 27.65 -2.11
C GLU A 148 -0.68 26.62 -0.96
N VAL A 149 -0.77 25.32 -1.26
CA VAL A 149 -0.60 24.28 -0.23
C VAL A 149 0.85 24.17 0.22
N LEU A 150 1.80 24.21 -0.70
CA LEU A 150 3.22 24.14 -0.38
C LEU A 150 3.67 25.36 0.44
N GLU A 151 3.21 26.57 0.09
CA GLU A 151 3.46 27.78 0.86
C GLU A 151 2.90 27.65 2.29
N MET A 152 1.63 27.26 2.42
CA MET A 152 0.98 27.08 3.73
C MET A 152 1.70 26.03 4.59
N MET A 153 2.10 24.90 4.00
CA MET A 153 2.87 23.85 4.70
C MET A 153 4.26 24.36 5.12
N ALA A 154 4.95 25.10 4.24
CA ALA A 154 6.28 25.65 4.53
C ALA A 154 6.25 26.65 5.68
N VAL A 155 5.33 27.63 5.65
CA VAL A 155 5.21 28.62 6.75
C VAL A 155 4.75 27.98 8.05
N ALA A 156 3.89 26.96 7.98
CA ALA A 156 3.48 26.20 9.16
C ALA A 156 4.65 25.47 9.82
N ASN A 157 5.48 24.80 9.03
CA ASN A 157 6.68 24.11 9.52
C ASN A 157 7.70 25.10 10.09
N ILE A 158 8.03 26.16 9.35
CA ILE A 158 9.01 27.18 9.77
C ILE A 158 8.54 27.91 11.04
N HIS A 159 7.26 28.29 11.12
CA HIS A 159 6.69 28.92 12.32
C HIS A 159 6.81 28.00 13.54
N THR A 160 6.45 26.73 13.37
CA THR A 160 6.49 25.74 14.45
C THR A 160 7.92 25.56 14.94
N ALA A 161 8.88 25.37 14.02
CA ALA A 161 10.29 25.21 14.35
C ALA A 161 10.87 26.44 15.06
N LYS A 162 10.59 27.65 14.57
CA LYS A 162 11.08 28.90 15.18
C LYS A 162 10.50 29.16 16.57
N LYS A 163 9.22 28.83 16.80
CA LYS A 163 8.52 29.15 18.05
C LYS A 163 8.68 28.07 19.12
N TYR A 164 8.75 26.80 18.72
CA TYR A 164 8.67 25.66 19.65
C TYR A 164 9.80 24.64 19.51
N GLY A 165 10.64 24.75 18.48
CA GLY A 165 11.66 23.76 18.14
C GLY A 165 11.23 22.87 16.96
N PRO A 166 12.19 22.40 16.14
CA PRO A 166 11.90 21.61 14.95
C PRO A 166 11.32 20.21 15.27
N ASP A 167 11.57 19.70 16.48
CA ASP A 167 11.03 18.45 16.99
C ASP A 167 9.50 18.47 17.24
N ARG A 168 8.85 19.64 17.11
CA ARG A 168 7.38 19.77 17.06
C ARG A 168 6.80 19.58 15.65
N VAL A 169 7.65 19.34 14.65
CA VAL A 169 7.26 18.89 13.31
C VAL A 169 7.52 17.39 13.21
N ILE A 170 6.44 16.63 13.11
CA ILE A 170 6.44 15.17 13.26
C ILE A 170 5.83 14.53 12.02
N GLY A 171 6.48 13.49 11.50
CA GLY A 171 5.94 12.65 10.44
C GLY A 171 5.69 11.22 10.91
N PHE A 172 4.62 10.64 10.37
CA PHE A 172 4.31 9.22 10.50
C PHE A 172 4.21 8.63 9.10
N SER A 173 5.15 7.74 8.76
CA SER A 173 5.11 6.94 7.54
C SER A 173 5.65 5.55 7.91
N PRO A 174 4.88 4.48 7.75
CA PRO A 174 5.28 3.15 8.19
C PRO A 174 5.98 2.36 7.07
N ILE A 175 6.65 1.26 7.46
CA ILE A 175 7.08 0.15 6.58
C ILE A 175 7.80 0.61 5.30
N PRO A 176 9.09 0.98 5.37
CA PRO A 176 9.86 1.40 4.21
C PRO A 176 10.00 0.32 3.13
N ALA A 177 9.97 -0.97 3.52
CA ALA A 177 10.20 -2.10 2.62
C ALA A 177 9.20 -2.17 1.45
N MET A 178 7.96 -1.69 1.62
CA MET A 178 6.95 -1.71 0.57
C MET A 178 7.15 -0.62 -0.50
N SER A 179 7.83 0.49 -0.17
CA SER A 179 8.07 1.60 -1.11
C SER A 179 9.20 2.53 -0.62
N MET A 180 10.44 2.06 -0.72
CA MET A 180 11.60 2.66 -0.04
C MET A 180 11.79 4.15 -0.33
N LEU A 181 11.69 4.57 -1.61
CA LEU A 181 11.86 5.97 -1.99
C LEU A 181 10.67 6.84 -1.57
N SER A 182 9.45 6.29 -1.58
CA SER A 182 8.25 7.00 -1.09
C SER A 182 8.36 7.29 0.40
N TYR A 183 8.80 6.31 1.20
CA TYR A 183 9.13 6.50 2.61
C TYR A 183 10.27 7.52 2.78
N GLY A 184 11.34 7.35 2.00
CA GLY A 184 12.54 8.18 2.04
C GLY A 184 12.28 9.66 1.75
N ALA A 185 11.28 10.00 0.93
CA ALA A 185 10.94 11.39 0.61
C ALA A 185 10.57 12.20 1.88
N GLY A 186 9.57 11.75 2.63
CA GLY A 186 9.15 12.41 3.88
C GLY A 186 10.18 12.26 4.98
N GLY A 187 10.78 11.07 5.10
CA GLY A 187 11.80 10.78 6.11
C GLY A 187 13.02 11.69 5.98
N ARG A 188 13.54 11.85 4.76
CA ARG A 188 14.69 12.73 4.47
C ARG A 188 14.39 14.20 4.71
N PHE A 189 13.19 14.67 4.34
CA PHE A 189 12.77 16.04 4.64
C PHE A 189 12.83 16.31 6.14
N LEU A 190 12.25 15.43 6.97
CA LEU A 190 12.24 15.60 8.43
C LEU A 190 13.64 15.53 9.04
N GLN A 191 14.48 14.60 8.60
CA GLN A 191 15.86 14.49 9.08
C GLN A 191 16.67 15.77 8.80
N LEU A 192 16.56 16.34 7.59
CA LEU A 192 17.23 17.60 7.26
C LEU A 192 16.64 18.81 7.99
N PHE A 193 15.32 18.79 8.22
CA PHE A 193 14.61 19.86 8.92
C PHE A 193 14.86 19.85 10.45
N GLY A 194 15.29 18.72 11.02
CA GLY A 194 15.38 18.50 12.46
C GLY A 194 14.07 18.04 13.10
N GLY A 195 13.11 17.57 12.30
CA GLY A 195 11.85 17.01 12.76
C GLY A 195 11.95 15.55 13.19
N VAL A 196 10.85 14.99 13.70
CA VAL A 196 10.79 13.62 14.24
C VAL A 196 10.14 12.65 13.25
N ASN A 197 10.79 11.53 13.01
CA ASN A 197 10.19 10.36 12.35
C ASN A 197 9.68 9.40 13.42
N LEU A 198 8.38 9.13 13.44
CA LEU A 198 7.79 8.17 14.37
C LEU A 198 8.09 6.73 13.95
N SER A 199 8.27 5.85 14.95
CA SER A 199 8.36 4.40 14.75
C SER A 199 7.00 3.82 14.34
N PHE A 200 7.01 2.58 13.85
CA PHE A 200 5.82 1.89 13.38
C PHE A 200 5.74 0.42 13.83
N TYR A 201 6.86 -0.29 13.95
CA TYR A 201 6.86 -1.74 14.13
C TYR A 201 6.45 -2.14 15.56
N ASP A 202 6.97 -1.41 16.54
CA ASP A 202 6.52 -1.39 17.93
C ASP A 202 5.08 -0.90 18.07
N TRP A 203 4.73 0.20 17.39
CA TRP A 203 3.40 0.80 17.45
C TRP A 203 2.29 -0.10 16.91
N TYR A 204 2.56 -0.85 15.84
CA TYR A 204 1.61 -1.81 15.26
C TYR A 204 1.51 -3.11 16.06
N CYS A 205 2.37 -3.29 17.07
CA CYS A 205 2.53 -4.57 17.76
C CYS A 205 2.96 -5.71 16.81
N ASP A 206 3.61 -5.34 15.69
CA ASP A 206 4.21 -6.31 14.78
C ASP A 206 5.62 -6.71 15.25
N LEU A 207 6.26 -5.90 16.10
CA LEU A 207 7.50 -6.22 16.80
C LEU A 207 7.23 -7.27 17.88
N PRO A 208 7.71 -8.52 17.74
CA PRO A 208 7.68 -9.48 18.83
C PRO A 208 8.76 -9.11 19.84
N THR A 209 8.40 -8.52 20.99
CA THR A 209 9.38 -8.06 21.99
C THR A 209 10.31 -9.17 22.50
N ALA A 210 9.87 -10.43 22.43
CA ALA A 210 10.68 -11.60 22.74
C ALA A 210 11.90 -11.76 21.80
N PHE A 211 11.85 -11.30 20.55
CA PHE A 211 12.98 -11.40 19.63
C PHE A 211 14.20 -10.61 20.14
N PRO A 212 14.07 -9.29 20.43
CA PRO A 212 15.16 -8.54 21.05
C PRO A 212 15.59 -9.09 22.41
N GLU A 213 14.65 -9.57 23.23
CA GLU A 213 14.95 -10.10 24.56
C GLU A 213 15.81 -11.37 24.53
N ILE A 214 15.57 -12.27 23.56
CA ILE A 214 16.24 -13.58 23.48
C ILE A 214 17.48 -13.50 22.58
N TRP A 215 17.39 -12.83 21.43
CA TRP A 215 18.41 -12.88 20.38
C TRP A 215 19.11 -11.55 20.13
N GLY A 216 18.64 -10.44 20.70
CA GLY A 216 19.18 -9.11 20.39
C GLY A 216 18.92 -8.66 18.95
N GLU A 217 17.94 -9.27 18.28
CA GLU A 217 17.53 -8.98 16.90
C GLU A 217 16.14 -8.35 16.90
N GLN A 218 15.85 -7.41 15.99
CA GLN A 218 14.51 -6.83 15.85
C GLN A 218 13.50 -7.90 15.46
N THR A 219 13.70 -8.52 14.29
CA THR A 219 12.98 -9.69 13.78
C THR A 219 13.77 -10.23 12.59
N ASP A 220 14.11 -11.51 12.63
CA ASP A 220 14.60 -12.24 11.48
C ASP A 220 13.92 -13.62 11.42
N VAL A 221 13.42 -14.00 10.24
CA VAL A 221 12.60 -15.20 10.05
C VAL A 221 12.94 -15.89 8.74
N CYS A 222 12.69 -17.20 8.67
CA CYS A 222 12.84 -17.95 7.42
C CYS A 222 11.90 -17.43 6.32
N GLU A 223 12.33 -17.56 5.08
CA GLU A 223 11.47 -17.34 3.92
C GLU A 223 10.39 -18.41 3.80
N SER A 224 9.33 -18.13 3.03
CA SER A 224 8.22 -19.07 2.86
C SER A 224 8.59 -20.33 2.09
N ALA A 225 9.57 -20.26 1.18
CA ALA A 225 10.09 -21.45 0.51
C ALA A 225 10.66 -22.47 1.51
N ASP A 226 11.26 -22.02 2.61
CA ASP A 226 11.85 -22.90 3.63
C ASP A 226 10.78 -23.71 4.40
N TRP A 227 9.52 -23.28 4.35
CA TRP A 227 8.41 -24.08 4.91
C TRP A 227 8.32 -25.45 4.24
N PHE A 228 8.66 -25.55 2.95
CA PHE A 228 8.64 -26.80 2.20
C PHE A 228 9.70 -27.81 2.69
N ASN A 229 10.77 -27.33 3.31
CA ASN A 229 11.85 -28.15 3.86
C ASN A 229 11.47 -28.80 5.20
N SER A 230 10.55 -28.18 5.95
CA SER A 230 10.15 -28.70 7.26
C SER A 230 9.33 -29.99 7.13
N LYS A 231 9.52 -30.95 8.05
CA LYS A 231 8.69 -32.17 8.15
C LYS A 231 7.59 -32.10 9.20
N MET A 232 7.55 -31.02 9.98
CA MET A 232 6.46 -30.69 10.89
C MET A 232 6.31 -29.17 11.00
N ILE A 233 5.11 -28.66 10.75
CA ILE A 233 4.81 -27.23 10.90
C ILE A 233 3.66 -27.07 11.89
N ALA A 234 3.88 -26.26 12.93
CA ALA A 234 2.86 -25.79 13.84
C ALA A 234 2.46 -24.35 13.45
N ASP A 235 1.28 -24.19 12.86
CA ASP A 235 0.71 -22.87 12.59
C ASP A 235 0.00 -22.36 13.84
N MET A 236 0.55 -21.31 14.46
CA MET A 236 0.09 -20.80 15.76
C MET A 236 -0.45 -19.38 15.63
N GLY A 237 -1.78 -19.24 15.64
CA GLY A 237 -2.43 -17.93 15.60
C GLY A 237 -2.23 -17.15 14.30
N ALA A 238 -1.76 -17.78 13.23
CA ALA A 238 -1.71 -17.18 11.90
C ALA A 238 -2.81 -17.73 10.98
N CYS A 239 -3.17 -16.95 9.96
CA CYS A 239 -4.18 -17.34 8.98
C CYS A 239 -3.62 -17.23 7.55
N LEU A 240 -2.66 -18.10 7.24
CA LEU A 240 -1.84 -18.07 6.02
C LEU A 240 -2.64 -17.84 4.73
N ASN A 241 -3.82 -18.46 4.57
CA ASN A 241 -4.63 -18.30 3.37
C ASN A 241 -5.11 -16.86 3.16
N MET A 242 -5.36 -16.14 4.25
CA MET A 242 -5.86 -14.76 4.23
C MET A 242 -4.73 -13.73 4.32
N THR A 243 -3.79 -13.93 5.24
CA THR A 243 -2.76 -12.93 5.58
C THR A 243 -1.42 -13.20 4.90
N ARG A 244 -1.23 -14.38 4.32
CA ARG A 244 -0.05 -14.79 3.54
C ARG A 244 -0.42 -15.49 2.23
N THR A 245 -1.54 -15.06 1.63
CA THR A 245 -2.10 -15.61 0.38
C THR A 245 -1.05 -15.96 -0.69
N PRO A 246 -0.09 -15.08 -1.06
CA PRO A 246 0.88 -15.40 -2.11
C PRO A 246 1.90 -16.49 -1.76
N ASP A 247 2.08 -16.81 -0.47
CA ASP A 247 3.07 -17.79 0.02
C ASP A 247 2.43 -19.08 0.51
N CYS A 248 1.11 -19.09 0.69
CA CYS A 248 0.37 -20.18 1.33
C CYS A 248 0.49 -21.52 0.60
N HIS A 249 0.87 -21.51 -0.69
CA HIS A 249 1.07 -22.73 -1.46
C HIS A 249 2.23 -23.57 -0.89
N PHE A 250 3.32 -22.96 -0.39
CA PHE A 250 4.42 -23.72 0.24
C PHE A 250 3.96 -24.53 1.45
N PHE A 251 3.10 -23.94 2.29
CA PHE A 251 2.51 -24.65 3.42
C PHE A 251 1.65 -25.84 2.95
N ALA A 252 0.79 -25.61 1.95
CA ALA A 252 -0.08 -26.65 1.42
C ALA A 252 0.70 -27.78 0.72
N GLU A 253 1.68 -27.43 -0.11
CA GLU A 253 2.48 -28.34 -0.94
C GLU A 253 3.47 -29.15 -0.10
N SER A 254 4.01 -28.57 0.99
CA SER A 254 4.87 -29.31 1.93
C SER A 254 4.20 -30.59 2.45
N ARG A 255 2.88 -30.58 2.62
CA ARG A 255 2.11 -31.74 3.08
C ARG A 255 2.12 -32.89 2.07
N HIS A 256 2.15 -32.58 0.78
CA HIS A 256 2.35 -33.58 -0.27
C HIS A 256 3.76 -34.15 -0.25
N ASN A 257 4.73 -33.38 0.28
CA ASN A 257 6.10 -33.80 0.57
C ASN A 257 6.27 -34.44 1.97
N GLY A 258 5.17 -34.94 2.57
CA GLY A 258 5.17 -35.70 3.82
C GLY A 258 5.19 -34.87 5.10
N THR A 259 5.05 -33.55 5.01
CA THR A 259 5.03 -32.66 6.18
C THR A 259 3.74 -32.79 6.97
N LYS A 260 3.87 -32.96 8.30
CA LYS A 260 2.72 -32.91 9.21
C LYS A 260 2.40 -31.46 9.59
N ALA A 261 1.17 -31.02 9.33
CA ALA A 261 0.68 -29.71 9.73
C ALA A 261 -0.20 -29.81 10.99
N VAL A 262 -0.01 -28.90 11.95
CA VAL A 262 -0.86 -28.75 13.15
C VAL A 262 -1.25 -27.29 13.26
N VAL A 263 -2.54 -27.00 13.41
CA VAL A 263 -3.05 -25.62 13.50
C VAL A 263 -3.56 -25.36 14.92
N PHE A 264 -3.07 -24.29 15.54
CA PHE A 264 -3.50 -23.79 16.84
C PHE A 264 -4.24 -22.47 16.62
N ALA A 265 -5.57 -22.58 16.55
CA ALA A 265 -6.47 -21.44 16.40
C ALA A 265 -7.63 -21.54 17.40
N PRO A 266 -8.07 -20.42 18.01
CA PRO A 266 -9.25 -20.41 18.89
C PRO A 266 -10.56 -20.59 18.12
N ASP A 267 -10.57 -20.25 16.83
CA ASP A 267 -11.67 -20.42 15.90
C ASP A 267 -11.32 -21.43 14.79
N PHE A 268 -12.33 -21.86 14.02
CA PHE A 268 -12.12 -22.69 12.83
C PHE A 268 -11.69 -21.83 11.64
N SER A 269 -10.47 -21.31 11.71
CA SER A 269 -9.90 -20.40 10.71
C SER A 269 -9.69 -21.08 9.34
N GLN A 270 -9.44 -20.31 8.29
CA GLN A 270 -9.27 -20.87 6.93
C GLN A 270 -8.12 -21.89 6.82
N VAL A 271 -7.09 -21.80 7.66
CA VAL A 271 -5.94 -22.73 7.62
C VAL A 271 -6.32 -24.09 8.21
N CYS A 272 -7.31 -24.16 9.12
CA CYS A 272 -7.80 -25.42 9.69
C CYS A 272 -8.38 -26.39 8.65
N LYS A 273 -8.63 -25.93 7.41
CA LYS A 273 -9.07 -26.77 6.29
C LYS A 273 -8.01 -27.76 5.81
N TYR A 274 -6.71 -27.46 5.99
CA TYR A 274 -5.64 -28.26 5.41
C TYR A 274 -5.58 -29.68 5.97
#